data_AF-A0A7S0RQ94-F1
#
_entry.id   AF-A0A7S0RQ94-F1
#
_cell.length_a   1.000
_cell.length_b   1.000
_cell.length_c   1.000
_cell.angle_alpha   90.00
_cell.angle_beta   90.00
_cell.angle_gamma   90.00
#
_symmetry.space_group_name_H-M   'P 1'
#
loop_
_entity.id
_entity.type
_entity.pdbx_description
1 polymer ?
#
loop_
_entity_poly.entity_id
_entity_poly.type
_entity_poly.pdbx_seq_one_letter_code
_entity_poly.pdbx_strand_id
1 'polypeptide(L)'
;PRDPSSFTPTRVDSEYGGKYLMLGSDEALNHASIAQFSQRDADAFPEYEAFLGQVREVVAPLLDAPPPTAEGGLLEKAHTASHLSRMIKLGYQHRQVLVPFYELFTAPAAHILDRWFESEMLKTTLATDAVIGAMTSPDHAGSAYVLLHHVMGEAAGKKGVWAYVEGGMGAVSSAIAASARQYGAEIATNAAVRRILYDQQSNGASVRGVEMADGTKFEAPVVLSGTT
;
A
#
# COMPACT_ATOMS: atom_id res chain seq x y z
N PRO A 1 -3.42 -7.45 14.28
CA PRO A 1 -2.22 -6.65 13.97
C PRO A 1 -0.96 -7.45 14.31
N ARG A 2 0.10 -7.28 13.54
CA ARG A 2 1.41 -7.88 13.80
C ARG A 2 2.10 -7.12 14.94
N ASP A 3 2.56 -7.85 15.96
CA ASP A 3 3.32 -7.31 17.09
C ASP A 3 4.32 -8.38 17.57
N PRO A 4 5.65 -8.13 17.54
CA PRO A 4 6.32 -6.89 17.13
C PRO A 4 6.13 -6.57 15.64
N SER A 5 6.03 -5.28 15.33
CA SER A 5 5.90 -4.76 13.97
C SER A 5 7.21 -4.77 13.20
N SER A 6 8.37 -4.90 13.84
CA SER A 6 9.65 -5.13 13.15
C SER A 6 10.68 -5.75 14.07
N PHE A 7 11.60 -6.52 13.48
CA PHE A 7 12.78 -7.05 14.15
C PHE A 7 13.96 -7.03 13.16
N THR A 8 14.96 -6.20 13.46
CA THR A 8 16.17 -6.03 12.65
C THR A 8 17.37 -6.52 13.46
N PRO A 9 17.89 -7.73 13.17
CA PRO A 9 19.06 -8.27 13.88
C PRO A 9 20.35 -7.67 13.33
N THR A 10 21.37 -7.56 14.19
CA THR A 10 22.75 -7.36 13.76
C THR A 10 23.56 -8.63 13.91
N ARG A 11 24.69 -8.70 13.20
CA ARG A 11 25.65 -9.79 13.42
C ARG A 11 26.44 -9.55 14.70
N VAL A 12 26.79 -10.64 15.39
CA VAL A 12 27.61 -10.59 16.61
C VAL A 12 29.02 -10.02 16.34
N ASP A 13 29.55 -10.21 15.14
CA ASP A 13 30.87 -9.72 14.70
C ASP A 13 30.83 -8.32 14.05
N SER A 14 29.67 -7.65 14.05
CA SER A 14 29.55 -6.26 13.58
C SER A 14 29.88 -5.26 14.69
N GLU A 15 30.02 -3.97 14.33
CA GLU A 15 30.18 -2.87 15.29
C GLU A 15 29.03 -2.77 16.31
N TYR A 16 27.88 -3.36 16.01
CA TYR A 16 26.71 -3.40 16.88
C TYR A 16 26.72 -4.57 17.87
N GLY A 17 27.67 -5.50 17.79
CA GLY A 17 27.90 -6.53 18.80
C GLY A 17 26.72 -7.45 19.08
N GLY A 18 25.87 -7.73 18.08
CA GLY A 18 24.68 -8.58 18.23
C GLY A 18 23.47 -7.88 18.86
N LYS A 19 23.50 -6.55 19.03
CA LYS A 19 22.31 -5.76 19.34
C LYS A 19 21.24 -5.94 18.25
N TYR A 20 20.00 -5.60 18.56
CA TYR A 20 18.90 -5.66 17.61
C TYR A 20 17.97 -4.47 17.80
N LEU A 21 17.26 -4.10 16.74
CA LEU A 21 16.20 -3.11 16.79
C LEU A 21 14.84 -3.83 16.68
N MET A 22 13.97 -3.60 17.65
CA MET A 22 12.63 -4.17 17.72
C MET A 22 11.62 -3.03 17.83
N LEU A 23 10.67 -3.00 16.90
CA LEU A 23 9.54 -2.08 16.92
C LEU A 23 8.24 -2.86 17.11
N GLY A 24 7.31 -2.28 17.85
CA GLY A 24 6.02 -2.88 18.15
C GLY A 24 5.01 -1.85 18.61
N SER A 25 3.96 -2.33 19.29
CA SER A 25 2.88 -1.46 19.78
C SER A 25 3.22 -0.66 21.03
N ASP A 26 4.32 -0.98 21.72
CA ASP A 26 4.75 -0.34 22.95
C ASP A 26 5.80 0.76 22.65
N GLU A 27 5.41 2.01 22.85
CA GLU A 27 6.26 3.18 22.60
C GLU A 27 7.51 3.22 23.49
N ALA A 28 7.42 2.74 24.74
CA ALA A 28 8.56 2.73 25.65
C ALA A 28 9.59 1.67 25.24
N LEU A 29 9.13 0.49 24.78
CA LEU A 29 10.00 -0.52 24.21
C LEU A 29 10.63 -0.05 22.90
N ASN A 30 9.88 0.65 22.05
CA ASN A 30 10.42 1.23 20.82
C ASN A 30 11.52 2.25 21.13
N HIS A 31 11.26 3.19 22.05
CA HIS A 31 12.23 4.20 22.49
C HIS A 31 13.49 3.54 23.04
N ALA A 32 13.34 2.60 23.98
CA ALA A 32 14.47 1.86 24.55
C ALA A 32 15.24 1.07 23.48
N SER A 33 14.55 0.50 22.49
CA SER A 33 15.20 -0.24 21.40
C SER A 33 16.01 0.66 20.48
N ILE A 34 15.51 1.86 20.16
CA ILE A 34 16.21 2.83 19.32
C ILE A 34 17.39 3.47 20.07
N ALA A 35 17.20 3.77 21.37
CA ALA A 35 18.21 4.42 22.22
C ALA A 35 19.50 3.60 22.35
N GLN A 36 19.46 2.28 22.09
CA GLN A 36 20.66 1.43 22.02
C GLN A 36 21.63 1.83 20.89
N PHE A 37 21.13 2.54 19.88
CA PHE A 37 21.86 2.99 18.69
C PHE A 37 21.98 4.52 18.61
N SER A 38 20.94 5.27 18.97
CA SER A 38 21.01 6.72 19.16
C SER A 38 19.90 7.21 20.09
N GLN A 39 20.28 7.95 21.15
CA GLN A 39 19.32 8.61 22.04
C GLN A 39 18.53 9.70 21.32
N ARG A 40 19.20 10.45 20.44
CA ARG A 40 18.58 11.52 19.66
C ARG A 40 17.49 10.97 18.74
N ASP A 41 17.76 9.86 18.07
CA ASP A 41 16.78 9.23 17.20
C ASP A 41 15.59 8.68 17.99
N ALA A 42 15.82 8.11 19.17
CA ALA A 42 14.76 7.64 20.05
C ALA A 42 13.82 8.78 20.46
N ASP A 43 14.39 9.95 20.77
CA ASP A 43 13.64 11.14 21.15
C ASP A 43 12.90 11.78 19.94
N ALA A 44 13.47 11.69 18.74
CA ALA A 44 12.87 12.21 17.50
C ALA A 44 11.80 11.28 16.89
N PHE A 45 11.84 9.98 17.19
CA PHE A 45 10.97 8.98 16.58
C PHE A 45 9.46 9.25 16.78
N PRO A 46 8.97 9.65 17.96
CA PRO A 46 7.57 10.03 18.14
C PRO A 46 7.14 11.23 17.29
N GLU A 47 8.04 12.21 17.08
CA GLU A 47 7.77 13.37 16.23
C GLU A 47 7.66 12.96 14.75
N TYR A 48 8.51 12.03 14.32
CA TYR A 48 8.43 11.43 12.98
C TYR A 48 7.12 10.67 12.76
N GLU A 49 6.69 9.84 13.72
CA GLU A 49 5.41 9.12 13.66
C GLU A 49 4.22 10.10 13.62
N ALA A 50 4.26 11.16 14.43
CA ALA A 50 3.24 12.20 14.41
C ALA A 50 3.20 12.95 13.07
N PHE A 51 4.36 13.24 12.48
CA PHE A 51 4.48 13.83 11.15
C PHE A 51 3.83 12.92 10.09
N LEU A 52 4.15 11.64 10.06
CA LEU A 52 3.52 10.67 9.16
C LEU A 52 2.01 10.60 9.38
N GLY A 53 1.55 10.64 10.64
CA GLY A 53 0.13 10.71 11.00
C GLY A 53 -0.60 11.89 10.36
N GLN A 54 -0.01 13.09 10.42
CA GLN A 54 -0.57 14.29 9.76
C GLN A 54 -0.64 14.14 8.24
N VAL A 55 0.39 13.53 7.63
CA VAL A 55 0.38 13.28 6.18
C VAL A 55 -0.74 12.31 5.81
N ARG A 56 -0.97 11.25 6.60
CA ARG A 56 -2.09 10.31 6.37
C ARG A 56 -3.44 11.02 6.38
N GLU A 57 -3.67 11.99 7.27
CA GLU A 57 -4.93 12.75 7.32
C GLU A 57 -5.18 13.54 6.04
N VAL A 58 -4.12 14.04 5.39
CA VAL A 58 -4.21 14.74 4.10
C VAL A 58 -4.55 13.77 2.96
N VAL A 59 -4.01 12.54 2.99
CA VAL A 59 -4.16 11.58 1.89
C VAL A 59 -5.41 10.71 2.02
N ALA A 60 -5.85 10.37 3.23
CA ALA A 60 -6.96 9.43 3.42
C ALA A 60 -8.23 9.79 2.61
N PRO A 61 -8.66 11.06 2.50
CA PRO A 61 -9.82 11.42 1.67
C PRO A 61 -9.59 11.26 0.16
N LEU A 62 -8.33 11.16 -0.29
CA LEU A 62 -7.97 11.04 -1.70
C LEU A 62 -7.97 9.58 -2.19
N LEU A 63 -7.78 8.60 -1.29
CA LEU A 63 -7.63 7.19 -1.67
C LEU A 63 -8.92 6.61 -2.26
N ASP A 64 -10.07 6.97 -1.68
CA ASP A 64 -11.39 6.50 -2.12
C ASP A 64 -12.14 7.54 -2.98
N ALA A 65 -11.51 8.68 -3.28
CA ALA A 65 -12.13 9.70 -4.10
C ALA A 65 -12.02 9.34 -5.59
N PRO A 66 -13.06 9.62 -6.41
CA PRO A 66 -12.93 9.50 -7.85
C PRO A 66 -11.83 10.46 -8.36
N PRO A 67 -11.03 10.06 -9.35
CA PRO A 67 -10.03 10.93 -9.93
C PRO A 67 -10.73 12.16 -10.54
N PRO A 68 -10.13 13.36 -10.46
CA PRO A 68 -10.73 14.55 -11.05
C PRO A 68 -10.79 14.38 -12.57
N THR A 69 -12.01 14.43 -13.13
CA THR A 69 -12.24 14.35 -14.58
C THR A 69 -12.60 15.74 -15.13
N ALA A 70 -12.04 16.10 -16.29
CA ALA A 70 -12.49 17.26 -17.07
C ALA A 70 -13.68 16.92 -17.98
N GLU A 71 -13.90 15.63 -18.19
CA GLU A 71 -14.96 15.05 -19.01
C GLU A 71 -16.17 14.73 -18.13
N GLY A 72 -17.37 15.05 -18.64
CA GLY A 72 -18.61 14.74 -17.92
C GLY A 72 -19.71 15.81 -18.03
N GLY A 73 -20.91 15.43 -17.59
CA GLY A 73 -22.07 16.29 -17.48
C GLY A 73 -21.95 17.36 -16.40
N LEU A 74 -22.94 18.24 -16.29
CA LEU A 74 -22.96 19.33 -15.31
C LEU A 74 -22.89 18.83 -13.86
N LEU A 75 -23.53 17.67 -13.58
CA LEU A 75 -23.52 17.06 -12.26
C LEU A 75 -22.11 16.57 -11.87
N GLU A 76 -21.43 15.86 -12.79
CA GLU A 76 -20.06 15.36 -12.59
C GLU A 76 -19.08 16.53 -12.39
N LYS A 77 -19.22 17.62 -13.15
CA LYS A 77 -18.43 18.84 -12.95
C LYS A 77 -18.66 19.49 -11.59
N ALA A 78 -19.90 19.51 -11.10
CA ALA A 78 -20.22 20.03 -9.77
C ALA A 78 -19.63 19.14 -8.65
N HIS A 79 -19.69 17.81 -8.82
CA HIS A 79 -19.01 16.86 -7.93
C HIS A 79 -17.50 17.13 -7.94
N THR A 80 -16.84 17.17 -9.10
CA THR A 80 -15.41 17.47 -9.22
C THR A 80 -15.03 18.80 -8.56
N ALA A 81 -15.81 19.87 -8.77
CA ALA A 81 -15.57 21.16 -8.13
C ALA A 81 -15.70 21.10 -6.60
N SER A 82 -16.69 20.36 -6.09
CA SER A 82 -16.87 20.16 -4.65
C SER A 82 -15.70 19.39 -4.03
N HIS A 83 -15.21 18.35 -4.70
CA HIS A 83 -14.03 17.58 -4.29
C HIS A 83 -12.78 18.47 -4.31
N LEU A 84 -12.57 19.23 -5.38
CA LEU A 84 -11.44 20.15 -5.50
C LEU A 84 -11.44 21.22 -4.39
N SER A 85 -12.60 21.81 -4.07
CA SER A 85 -12.71 22.77 -2.97
C SER A 85 -12.38 22.16 -1.60
N ARG A 86 -12.76 20.90 -1.37
CA ARG A 86 -12.38 20.15 -0.15
C ARG A 86 -10.89 19.88 -0.10
N MET A 87 -10.27 19.48 -1.22
CA MET A 87 -8.81 19.30 -1.29
C MET A 87 -8.05 20.60 -1.02
N ILE A 88 -8.50 21.73 -1.62
CA ILE A 88 -7.90 23.04 -1.37
C ILE A 88 -8.03 23.43 0.10
N LYS A 89 -9.20 23.21 0.72
CA LYS A 89 -9.42 23.49 2.14
C LYS A 89 -8.51 22.63 3.03
N LEU A 90 -8.39 21.34 2.73
CA LEU A 90 -7.54 20.41 3.46
C LEU A 90 -6.06 20.80 3.32
N GLY A 91 -5.61 21.11 2.11
CA GLY A 91 -4.26 21.62 1.85
C GLY A 91 -3.98 22.92 2.61
N TYR A 92 -4.94 23.84 2.70
CA TYR A 92 -4.79 25.06 3.49
C TYR A 92 -4.72 24.80 5.00
N GLN A 93 -5.55 23.89 5.52
CA GLN A 93 -5.55 23.48 6.93
C GLN A 93 -4.23 22.81 7.32
N HIS A 94 -3.64 22.05 6.40
CA HIS A 94 -2.40 21.29 6.59
C HIS A 94 -1.21 21.90 5.84
N ARG A 95 -1.20 23.23 5.61
CA ARG A 95 -0.19 23.91 4.78
C ARG A 95 1.25 23.67 5.22
N GLN A 96 1.46 23.43 6.51
CA GLN A 96 2.75 23.14 7.13
C GLN A 96 3.33 21.78 6.71
N VAL A 97 2.47 20.81 6.35
CA VAL A 97 2.92 19.49 5.87
C VAL A 97 2.86 19.36 4.34
N LEU A 98 2.38 20.37 3.60
CA LEU A 98 2.28 20.30 2.13
C LEU A 98 3.64 20.13 1.44
N VAL A 99 4.67 20.85 1.90
CA VAL A 99 6.03 20.72 1.32
C VAL A 99 6.62 19.35 1.66
N PRO A 100 6.64 18.91 2.93
CA PRO A 100 7.06 17.55 3.27
C PRO A 100 6.23 16.46 2.57
N PHE A 101 4.94 16.69 2.36
CA PHE A 101 4.05 15.80 1.61
C PHE A 101 4.51 15.66 0.15
N TYR A 102 4.78 16.77 -0.53
CA TYR A 102 5.32 16.75 -1.88
C TYR A 102 6.68 16.03 -1.96
N GLU A 103 7.54 16.24 -0.97
CA GLU A 103 8.83 15.53 -0.88
C GLU A 103 8.62 14.02 -0.70
N LEU A 104 7.68 13.58 0.14
CA LEU A 104 7.36 12.16 0.26
C LEU A 104 6.89 11.54 -1.06
N PHE A 105 6.30 12.30 -1.97
CA PHE A 105 5.87 11.79 -3.28
C PHE A 105 7.00 11.68 -4.31
N THR A 106 8.06 12.48 -4.16
CA THR A 106 9.02 12.71 -5.25
C THR A 106 10.47 12.41 -4.86
N ALA A 107 10.82 12.54 -3.58
CA ALA A 107 12.17 12.36 -3.08
C ALA A 107 12.51 10.88 -2.86
N PRO A 108 13.81 10.56 -2.78
CA PRO A 108 14.27 9.31 -2.20
C PRO A 108 13.85 9.16 -0.73
N ALA A 109 13.56 7.93 -0.31
CA ALA A 109 13.26 7.62 1.09
C ALA A 109 14.48 7.88 1.99
N ALA A 110 15.69 7.57 1.50
CA ALA A 110 16.93 7.86 2.22
C ALA A 110 17.04 9.34 2.59
N HIS A 111 16.73 10.25 1.66
CA HIS A 111 16.74 11.69 1.92
C HIS A 111 15.74 12.12 3.00
N ILE A 112 14.56 11.48 3.07
CA ILE A 112 13.59 11.75 4.14
C ILE A 112 14.14 11.23 5.48
N LEU A 113 14.65 10.00 5.52
CA LEU A 113 15.13 9.37 6.74
C LEU A 113 16.39 10.06 7.31
N ASP A 114 17.33 10.47 6.46
CA ASP A 114 18.54 11.20 6.85
C ASP A 114 18.26 12.56 7.50
N ARG A 115 17.10 13.16 7.20
CA ARG A 115 16.68 14.41 7.84
C ARG A 115 16.27 14.20 9.30
N TRP A 116 15.69 13.03 9.61
CA TRP A 116 15.12 12.72 10.92
C TRP A 116 16.10 11.98 11.82
N PHE A 117 16.92 11.09 11.25
CA PHE A 117 17.66 10.10 12.01
C PHE A 117 19.14 10.04 11.63
N GLU A 118 19.99 9.79 12.62
CA GLU A 118 21.44 9.62 12.44
C GLU A 118 21.88 8.15 12.47
N SER A 119 21.09 7.27 13.08
CA SER A 119 21.38 5.85 13.19
C SER A 119 21.07 5.10 11.89
N GLU A 120 22.12 4.53 11.28
CA GLU A 120 21.97 3.61 10.15
C GLU A 120 21.03 2.43 10.47
N MET A 121 20.97 1.97 11.72
CA MET A 121 20.11 0.86 12.12
C MET A 121 18.62 1.22 12.00
N LEU A 122 18.24 2.39 12.51
CA LEU A 122 16.87 2.86 12.43
C LEU A 122 16.50 3.19 10.98
N LYS A 123 17.37 3.91 10.27
CA LYS A 123 17.17 4.23 8.84
C LYS A 123 17.00 2.98 7.99
N THR A 124 17.84 1.97 8.17
CA THR A 124 17.73 0.69 7.43
C THR A 124 16.43 -0.03 7.74
N THR A 125 16.01 -0.05 9.02
CA THR A 125 14.75 -0.69 9.40
C THR A 125 13.56 -0.01 8.73
N LEU A 126 13.49 1.32 8.77
CA LEU A 126 12.40 2.10 8.17
C LEU A 126 12.45 2.10 6.63
N ALA A 127 13.65 2.07 6.04
CA ALA A 127 13.83 2.00 4.59
C ALA A 127 13.27 0.71 3.98
N THR A 128 13.09 -0.34 4.79
CA THR A 128 12.44 -1.58 4.34
C THR A 128 11.01 -1.30 3.85
N ASP A 129 10.26 -0.46 4.57
CA ASP A 129 8.91 -0.03 4.17
C ASP A 129 8.91 0.82 2.88
N ALA A 130 10.04 1.43 2.53
CA ALA A 130 10.22 2.20 1.30
C ALA A 130 10.51 1.35 0.05
N VAL A 131 10.77 0.05 0.21
CA VAL A 131 11.14 -0.84 -0.90
C VAL A 131 10.34 -2.13 -0.96
N ILE A 132 9.58 -2.48 0.08
CA ILE A 132 8.69 -3.66 0.07
C ILE A 132 7.76 -3.60 -1.15
N GLY A 133 7.75 -4.68 -1.94
CA GLY A 133 6.89 -4.81 -3.12
C GLY A 133 7.30 -3.93 -4.32
N ALA A 134 8.36 -3.14 -4.20
CA ALA A 134 8.89 -2.30 -5.26
C ALA A 134 10.28 -2.79 -5.70
N MET A 135 10.52 -2.88 -7.01
CA MET A 135 11.87 -3.13 -7.56
C MET A 135 12.68 -1.82 -7.55
N THR A 136 12.87 -1.22 -6.38
CA THR A 136 13.51 0.10 -6.22
C THR A 136 14.52 0.13 -5.06
N SER A 137 15.39 1.14 -5.06
CA SER A 137 16.33 1.44 -3.98
C SER A 137 15.77 2.56 -3.09
N PRO A 138 16.10 2.61 -1.78
CA PRO A 138 15.78 3.76 -0.92
C PRO A 138 16.34 5.10 -1.44
N ASP A 139 17.38 5.04 -2.29
CA ASP A 139 18.00 6.22 -2.92
C ASP A 139 17.32 6.66 -4.23
N HIS A 140 16.41 5.85 -4.79
CA HIS A 140 15.71 6.22 -6.00
C HIS A 140 14.63 7.25 -5.71
N ALA A 141 14.51 8.26 -6.58
CA ALA A 141 13.42 9.23 -6.54
C ALA A 141 12.05 8.53 -6.57
N GLY A 142 11.14 8.96 -5.71
CA GLY A 142 9.81 8.36 -5.55
C GLY A 142 9.76 7.14 -4.62
N SER A 143 10.89 6.63 -4.10
CA SER A 143 10.85 5.55 -3.10
C SER A 143 10.20 5.99 -1.78
N ALA A 144 10.26 7.28 -1.42
CA ALA A 144 9.56 7.81 -0.26
C ALA A 144 8.03 7.64 -0.35
N TYR A 145 7.47 7.55 -1.57
CA TYR A 145 6.04 7.31 -1.77
C TYR A 145 5.65 5.91 -1.32
N VAL A 146 6.53 4.92 -1.53
CA VAL A 146 6.29 3.54 -1.09
C VAL A 146 6.25 3.47 0.44
N LEU A 147 7.15 4.19 1.12
CA LEU A 147 7.12 4.33 2.58
C LEU A 147 5.79 4.93 3.04
N LEU A 148 5.38 6.02 2.39
CA LEU A 148 4.12 6.67 2.72
C LEU A 148 2.92 5.75 2.44
N HIS A 149 2.92 4.99 1.35
CA HIS A 149 1.83 4.08 1.00
C HIS A 149 1.60 3.03 2.08
N HIS A 150 2.66 2.42 2.64
CA HIS A 150 2.52 1.42 3.70
C HIS A 150 2.02 2.02 5.01
N VAL A 151 2.42 3.27 5.27
CA VAL A 151 1.96 4.10 6.36
C VAL A 151 0.48 4.48 6.21
N MET A 152 -0.04 4.68 4.98
CA MET A 152 -1.46 5.00 4.74
C MET A 152 -2.44 3.85 5.04
N GLY A 153 -2.00 2.59 4.99
CA GLY A 153 -2.90 1.43 5.11
C GLY A 153 -3.61 1.33 6.46
N GLU A 154 -4.67 0.52 6.56
CA GLU A 154 -5.33 0.22 7.83
C GLU A 154 -5.55 -1.30 7.94
N ALA A 155 -5.32 -1.85 9.13
CA ALA A 155 -5.65 -3.24 9.42
C ALA A 155 -6.31 -3.35 10.79
N ALA A 156 -7.49 -3.99 10.83
CA ALA A 156 -8.27 -4.23 12.05
C ALA A 156 -8.51 -2.94 12.88
N GLY A 157 -8.88 -1.83 12.22
CA GLY A 157 -9.18 -0.56 12.89
C GLY A 157 -7.94 0.24 13.31
N LYS A 158 -6.73 -0.24 13.01
CA LYS A 158 -5.47 0.43 13.35
C LYS A 158 -4.77 0.91 12.08
N LYS A 159 -4.39 2.19 12.06
CA LYS A 159 -3.76 2.85 10.92
C LYS A 159 -2.26 2.54 10.86
N GLY A 160 -1.75 2.32 9.66
CA GLY A 160 -0.34 2.04 9.33
C GLY A 160 0.24 0.83 10.05
N VAL A 161 -0.61 -0.17 10.31
CA VAL A 161 -0.16 -1.44 10.85
C VAL A 161 -0.43 -2.54 9.84
N TRP A 162 0.41 -3.55 9.88
CA TRP A 162 0.23 -4.79 9.15
C TRP A 162 -0.50 -5.81 10.02
N ALA A 163 -1.20 -6.75 9.39
CA ALA A 163 -1.80 -7.88 10.07
C ALA A 163 -1.64 -9.15 9.23
N TYR A 164 -1.60 -10.28 9.93
CA TYR A 164 -1.69 -11.57 9.28
C TYR A 164 -3.15 -12.00 9.23
N VAL A 165 -3.55 -12.57 8.10
CA VAL A 165 -4.87 -13.17 7.94
C VAL A 165 -4.89 -14.49 8.72
N GLU A 166 -5.88 -14.66 9.58
CA GLU A 166 -6.11 -15.93 10.27
C GLU A 166 -6.42 -17.03 9.24
N GLY A 167 -5.71 -18.17 9.33
CA GLY A 167 -5.77 -19.22 8.30
C GLY A 167 -4.93 -18.93 7.04
N GLY A 168 -4.19 -17.82 7.02
CA GLY A 168 -3.29 -17.43 5.92
C GLY A 168 -4.02 -16.84 4.71
N MET A 169 -3.24 -16.50 3.66
CA MET A 169 -3.79 -15.83 2.47
C MET A 169 -4.85 -16.66 1.72
N GLY A 170 -4.82 -17.99 1.83
CA GLY A 170 -5.85 -18.86 1.25
C GLY A 170 -7.24 -18.65 1.84
N ALA A 171 -7.33 -18.17 3.09
CA ALA A 171 -8.61 -17.80 3.72
C ALA A 171 -9.25 -16.59 3.02
N VAL A 172 -8.45 -15.63 2.55
CA VAL A 172 -8.94 -14.48 1.77
C VAL A 172 -9.57 -14.94 0.46
N SER A 173 -8.85 -15.76 -0.31
CA SER A 173 -9.37 -16.33 -1.56
C SER A 173 -10.64 -17.14 -1.34
N SER A 174 -10.69 -17.91 -0.25
CA SER A 174 -11.88 -18.70 0.12
C SER A 174 -13.07 -17.82 0.50
N ALA A 175 -12.85 -16.73 1.23
CA ALA A 175 -13.89 -15.77 1.60
C ALA A 175 -14.47 -15.05 0.36
N ILE A 176 -13.61 -14.64 -0.58
CA ILE A 176 -14.04 -14.06 -1.86
C ILE A 176 -14.89 -15.07 -2.65
N ALA A 177 -14.42 -16.33 -2.75
CA ALA A 177 -15.16 -17.39 -3.43
C ALA A 177 -16.52 -17.69 -2.78
N ALA A 178 -16.59 -17.70 -1.44
CA ALA A 178 -17.83 -17.90 -0.69
C ALA A 178 -18.84 -16.77 -0.95
N SER A 179 -18.37 -15.51 -0.90
CA SER A 179 -19.20 -14.34 -1.22
C SER A 179 -19.73 -14.42 -2.66
N ALA A 180 -18.87 -14.69 -3.65
CA ALA A 180 -19.31 -14.83 -5.04
C ALA A 180 -20.38 -15.92 -5.23
N ARG A 181 -20.22 -17.08 -4.58
CA ARG A 181 -21.22 -18.17 -4.59
C ARG A 181 -22.54 -17.76 -3.95
N GLN A 182 -22.53 -16.95 -2.88
CA GLN A 182 -23.74 -16.42 -2.25
C GLN A 182 -24.55 -15.54 -3.21
N TYR A 183 -23.89 -14.89 -4.16
CA TYR A 183 -24.50 -14.12 -5.25
C TYR A 183 -24.72 -14.94 -6.54
N GLY A 184 -24.63 -16.27 -6.47
CA GLY A 184 -24.95 -17.17 -7.57
C GLY A 184 -23.80 -17.48 -8.54
N ALA A 185 -22.57 -17.08 -8.23
CA ALA A 185 -21.43 -17.45 -9.07
C ALA A 185 -21.11 -18.95 -8.96
N GLU A 186 -20.91 -19.60 -10.09
CA GLU A 186 -20.37 -20.97 -10.16
C GLU A 186 -18.84 -20.92 -10.29
N ILE A 187 -18.15 -21.70 -9.46
CA ILE A 187 -16.68 -21.74 -9.44
C ILE A 187 -16.23 -23.18 -9.71
N ALA A 188 -15.65 -23.37 -10.89
CA ALA A 188 -15.01 -24.62 -11.30
C ALA A 188 -13.49 -24.54 -11.09
N THR A 189 -12.91 -25.58 -10.47
CA THR A 189 -11.45 -25.74 -10.32
C THR A 189 -10.98 -26.89 -11.21
N ASN A 190 -9.68 -26.97 -11.49
CA ASN A 190 -9.13 -27.93 -12.47
C ASN A 190 -9.78 -27.79 -13.86
N ALA A 191 -10.26 -26.59 -14.18
CA ALA A 191 -11.04 -26.27 -15.36
C ALA A 191 -10.19 -25.45 -16.33
N ALA A 192 -9.22 -26.09 -16.98
CA ALA A 192 -8.29 -25.39 -17.87
C ALA A 192 -9.02 -24.86 -19.11
N VAL A 193 -8.88 -23.56 -19.40
CA VAL A 193 -9.38 -22.94 -20.63
C VAL A 193 -8.40 -23.19 -21.76
N ARG A 194 -8.89 -23.69 -22.89
CA ARG A 194 -8.10 -23.98 -24.09
C ARG A 194 -7.98 -22.78 -25.01
N ARG A 195 -9.07 -22.05 -25.21
CA ARG A 195 -9.10 -20.83 -26.05
C ARG A 195 -10.32 -19.98 -25.78
N ILE A 196 -10.19 -18.69 -26.09
CA ILE A 196 -11.31 -17.75 -26.17
C ILE A 196 -12.00 -17.91 -27.53
N LEU A 197 -13.33 -17.94 -27.53
CA LEU A 197 -14.16 -17.98 -28.72
C LEU A 197 -14.54 -16.55 -29.11
N TYR A 198 -14.42 -16.22 -30.39
CA TYR A 198 -14.77 -14.91 -30.92
C TYR A 198 -15.33 -15.02 -32.34
N ASP A 199 -16.22 -14.10 -32.70
CA ASP A 199 -16.69 -13.92 -34.06
C ASP A 199 -15.94 -12.77 -34.73
N GLN A 200 -15.68 -12.93 -36.03
CA GLN A 200 -15.20 -11.83 -36.86
C GLN A 200 -16.39 -10.95 -37.31
N GLN A 201 -16.24 -9.65 -37.14
CA GLN A 201 -17.19 -8.62 -37.56
C GLN A 201 -16.46 -7.57 -38.42
N SER A 202 -17.23 -6.79 -39.18
CA SER A 202 -16.69 -5.78 -40.11
C SER A 202 -15.81 -4.72 -39.45
N ASN A 203 -15.97 -4.53 -38.13
CA ASN A 203 -15.29 -3.53 -37.31
C ASN A 203 -14.40 -4.13 -36.20
N GLY A 204 -14.12 -5.44 -36.21
CA GLY A 204 -13.27 -6.10 -35.22
C GLY A 204 -13.73 -7.51 -34.87
N ALA A 205 -13.25 -8.04 -33.74
CA ALA A 205 -13.69 -9.33 -33.20
C ALA A 205 -14.56 -9.12 -31.96
N SER A 206 -15.66 -9.87 -31.84
CA SER A 206 -16.51 -9.88 -30.65
C SER A 206 -16.35 -11.19 -29.89
N VAL A 207 -16.12 -11.11 -28.58
CA VAL A 207 -16.03 -12.30 -27.72
C VAL A 207 -17.39 -12.99 -27.66
N ARG A 208 -17.35 -14.31 -27.77
CA ARG A 208 -18.52 -15.20 -27.68
C ARG A 208 -18.45 -16.14 -26.47
N GLY A 209 -17.29 -16.28 -25.84
CA GLY A 209 -17.10 -17.11 -24.65
C GLY A 209 -15.77 -17.83 -24.62
N VAL A 210 -15.73 -19.00 -23.99
CA VAL A 210 -14.52 -19.82 -23.84
C VAL A 210 -14.78 -21.29 -24.15
N GLU A 211 -13.74 -21.96 -24.61
CA GLU A 211 -13.70 -23.41 -24.76
C GLU A 211 -12.68 -24.01 -23.80
N MET A 212 -13.11 -25.01 -23.05
CA MET A 212 -12.33 -25.74 -22.05
C MET A 212 -11.45 -26.80 -22.70
N ALA A 213 -10.48 -27.34 -21.95
CA ALA A 213 -9.59 -28.39 -22.41
C ALA A 213 -10.31 -29.71 -22.74
N ASP A 214 -11.43 -29.99 -22.07
CA ASP A 214 -12.30 -31.16 -22.32
C ASP A 214 -13.25 -30.97 -23.51
N GLY A 215 -13.24 -29.80 -24.16
CA GLY A 215 -14.11 -29.44 -25.28
C GLY A 215 -15.43 -28.79 -24.88
N THR A 216 -15.75 -28.68 -23.59
CA THR A 216 -16.93 -27.94 -23.09
C THR A 216 -16.84 -26.47 -23.49
N LYS A 217 -17.97 -25.86 -23.85
CA LYS A 217 -18.03 -24.45 -24.26
C LYS A 217 -18.98 -23.68 -23.36
N PHE A 218 -18.54 -22.51 -22.91
CA PHE A 218 -19.34 -21.55 -22.17
C PHE A 218 -19.47 -20.29 -23.00
N GLU A 219 -20.71 -19.86 -23.27
CA GLU A 219 -20.97 -18.61 -23.96
C GLU A 219 -21.01 -17.44 -22.98
N ALA A 220 -20.32 -16.36 -23.31
CA ALA A 220 -20.29 -15.15 -22.50
C ALA A 220 -19.97 -13.93 -23.37
N PRO A 221 -20.64 -12.78 -23.15
CA PRO A 221 -20.36 -11.55 -23.89
C PRO A 221 -19.06 -10.86 -23.42
N VAL A 222 -18.54 -11.23 -22.24
CA VAL A 222 -17.35 -10.67 -21.63
C VAL A 222 -16.52 -11.80 -21.05
N VAL A 223 -15.20 -11.75 -21.29
CA VAL A 223 -14.22 -12.66 -20.68
C VAL A 223 -13.17 -11.81 -19.98
N LEU A 224 -12.99 -12.04 -18.68
CA LEU A 224 -11.91 -11.45 -17.90
C LEU A 224 -10.86 -12.54 -17.64
N SER A 225 -9.59 -12.23 -17.90
CA SER A 225 -8.47 -13.12 -17.64
C SER A 225 -7.38 -12.36 -16.89
N GLY A 226 -6.69 -13.05 -15.98
CA GLY A 226 -5.43 -12.55 -15.44
C GLY A 226 -4.33 -12.57 -16.50
N THR A 227 -3.34 -11.70 -16.34
CA THR A 227 -2.07 -11.78 -17.06
C THR A 227 -1.14 -12.68 -16.26
N THR A 228 -0.77 -13.83 -16.83
CA THR A 228 0.29 -14.69 -16.30
C THR A 228 1.63 -14.34 -16.91
#